data_AF-A0AAW2XKT9-F1
#
_entry.id   AF-A0AAW2XKT9-F1
#
_cell.length_a   1.000
_cell.length_b   1.000
_cell.length_c   1.000
_cell.angle_alpha   90.00
_cell.angle_beta   90.00
_cell.angle_gamma   90.00
#
_symmetry.space_group_name_H-M   'P 1'
#
loop_
_entity.id
_entity.type
_entity.pdbx_description
1 polymer ?
#
loop_
_entity_poly.entity_id
_entity_poly.type
_entity_poly.pdbx_seq_one_letter_code
_entity_poly.pdbx_strand_id
1 'polypeptide(L)'
;MLNLSAEIVRLHGIPTSIVSDRDPRFTSFWGSLHKALGTKLHFSTAFHPQTDGQSERTIQTFEDMMRACVIEFRGNWDDHLPLIEFAYNNSFHSSIGMAPYEALYGRKCRSPICWDIEGLRQLEGPELVQETVDKIQTVKQCLKAAQDRQKSYVDKHRREMEYEVGKKFS
;
A
#
# COMPACT_ATOMS: atom_id res chain seq x y z
N MET A 1 -17.48 7.62 -5.21
CA MET A 1 -16.98 7.99 -3.86
C MET A 1 -17.81 7.39 -2.72
N LEU A 2 -19.15 7.33 -2.80
CA LEU A 2 -19.96 6.44 -1.92
C LEU A 2 -19.58 4.94 -2.06
N ASN A 3 -19.09 4.55 -3.25
CA ASN A 3 -18.63 3.18 -3.49
C ASN A 3 -17.38 2.79 -2.69
N LEU A 4 -16.53 3.75 -2.30
CA LEU A 4 -15.28 3.42 -1.59
C LEU A 4 -15.57 2.94 -0.16
N SER A 5 -16.50 3.60 0.55
CA SER A 5 -16.95 3.15 1.87
C SER A 5 -17.75 1.85 1.80
N ALA A 6 -18.56 1.67 0.74
CA ALA A 6 -19.32 0.43 0.54
C ALA A 6 -18.40 -0.78 0.29
N GLU A 7 -17.38 -0.65 -0.55
CA GLU A 7 -16.37 -1.70 -0.82
C GLU A 7 -15.62 -2.08 0.45
N ILE A 8 -15.09 -1.10 1.20
CA ILE A 8 -14.34 -1.35 2.44
C ILE A 8 -15.24 -2.02 3.49
N VAL A 9 -16.46 -1.51 3.70
CA VAL A 9 -17.38 -2.10 4.68
C VAL A 9 -17.79 -3.52 4.27
N ARG A 10 -18.01 -3.77 2.98
CA ARG A 10 -18.35 -5.09 2.44
C ARG A 10 -17.23 -6.10 2.69
N LEU A 11 -15.97 -5.70 2.50
CA LEU A 11 -14.82 -6.60 2.57
C LEU A 11 -14.23 -6.74 3.99
N HIS A 12 -14.27 -5.67 4.78
CA HIS A 12 -13.53 -5.57 6.05
C HIS A 12 -14.38 -5.18 7.24
N GLY A 13 -15.66 -4.86 7.03
CA GLY A 13 -16.54 -4.34 8.07
C GLY A 13 -16.29 -2.86 8.38
N ILE A 14 -17.03 -2.34 9.36
CA ILE A 14 -16.92 -0.94 9.77
C ILE A 14 -15.67 -0.79 10.67
N PRO A 15 -14.71 0.08 10.32
CA PRO A 15 -13.55 0.31 11.16
C PRO A 15 -13.94 1.00 12.47
N THR A 16 -13.27 0.64 13.56
CA THR A 16 -13.48 1.26 14.88
C THR A 16 -12.91 2.68 14.94
N SER A 17 -11.84 2.96 14.20
CA SER A 17 -11.28 4.29 14.01
C SER A 17 -10.63 4.47 12.64
N ILE A 18 -10.53 5.71 12.18
CA ILE A 18 -9.83 6.10 10.95
C ILE A 18 -8.98 7.35 11.25
N VAL A 19 -7.76 7.38 10.73
CA VAL A 19 -6.94 8.59 10.68
C VAL A 19 -7.04 9.18 9.28
N SER A 20 -7.36 10.47 9.16
CA SER A 20 -7.52 11.17 7.88
C SER A 20 -6.85 12.55 7.93
N ASP A 21 -6.53 13.11 6.77
CA ASP A 21 -6.05 14.49 6.67
C ASP A 21 -7.18 15.50 6.95
N ARG A 22 -6.82 16.78 7.06
CA ARG A 22 -7.80 17.85 7.32
C ARG A 22 -8.45 18.39 6.05
N ASP A 23 -8.62 17.58 5.01
CA ASP A 23 -9.28 18.03 3.79
C ASP A 23 -10.75 18.42 4.11
N PRO A 24 -11.21 19.62 3.70
CA PRO A 24 -12.59 20.07 3.92
C PRO A 24 -13.66 19.09 3.42
N ARG A 25 -13.32 18.24 2.44
CA ARG A 25 -14.18 17.16 1.98
C ARG A 25 -14.50 16.21 3.14
N PHE A 26 -13.51 15.80 3.93
CA PHE A 26 -13.67 14.84 5.04
C PHE A 26 -14.26 15.44 6.33
N THR A 27 -14.28 16.76 6.49
CA THR A 27 -14.70 17.40 7.76
C THR A 27 -16.20 17.60 7.90
N SER A 28 -16.97 17.68 6.80
CA SER A 28 -18.42 17.98 6.85
C SER A 28 -19.31 16.72 6.78
N PHE A 29 -19.54 16.19 5.57
CA PHE A 29 -20.39 15.02 5.34
C PHE A 29 -19.80 13.75 5.96
N TRP A 30 -18.51 13.49 5.73
CA TRP A 30 -17.85 12.26 6.19
C TRP A 30 -17.74 12.18 7.71
N GLY A 31 -17.52 13.31 8.40
CA GLY A 31 -17.56 13.36 9.86
C GLY A 31 -18.90 12.87 10.42
N SER A 32 -20.01 13.30 9.81
CA SER A 32 -21.36 12.87 10.21
C SER A 32 -21.62 11.39 9.88
N LEU A 33 -21.17 10.92 8.72
CA LEU A 33 -21.29 9.51 8.31
C LEU A 33 -20.52 8.58 9.25
N HIS A 34 -19.24 8.86 9.52
CA HIS A 34 -18.42 8.02 10.40
C HIS A 34 -18.96 8.02 11.83
N LYS A 35 -19.48 9.15 12.32
CA LYS A 35 -20.18 9.22 13.61
C LYS A 35 -21.40 8.30 13.64
N ALA A 36 -22.21 8.28 12.58
CA ALA A 36 -23.39 7.40 12.48
C ALA A 36 -23.01 5.92 12.41
N LEU A 37 -21.88 5.58 11.78
CA LEU A 37 -21.34 4.22 11.71
C LEU A 37 -20.62 3.78 12.98
N GLY A 38 -20.41 4.67 13.96
CA GLY A 38 -19.67 4.38 15.19
C GLY A 38 -18.14 4.37 15.02
N THR A 39 -17.62 4.86 13.90
CA THR A 39 -16.19 5.00 13.62
C THR A 39 -15.64 6.29 14.24
N LYS A 40 -14.55 6.20 15.01
CA LYS A 40 -13.84 7.36 15.54
C LYS A 40 -12.93 7.98 14.47
N LEU A 41 -13.23 9.20 14.03
CA LEU A 41 -12.39 9.92 13.08
C LEU A 41 -11.33 10.74 13.82
N HIS A 42 -10.06 10.46 13.55
CA HIS A 42 -8.91 11.21 14.03
C HIS A 42 -8.31 12.00 12.86
N PHE A 43 -8.06 13.29 13.06
CA PHE A 43 -7.37 14.08 12.05
C PHE A 43 -5.88 14.11 12.33
N SER A 44 -5.05 13.79 11.34
CA SER A 44 -3.60 13.95 11.47
C SER A 44 -3.29 15.42 11.78
N THR A 45 -2.37 15.63 12.71
CA THR A 45 -1.74 16.94 12.90
C THR A 45 -0.63 17.07 11.86
N ALA A 46 -0.42 18.27 11.31
CA ALA A 46 0.58 18.53 10.26
C ALA A 46 2.03 18.09 10.60
N PHE A 47 2.33 17.61 11.81
CA PHE A 47 3.65 17.17 12.25
C PHE A 47 3.58 16.08 13.34
N HIS A 48 3.04 14.89 13.06
CA HIS A 48 3.15 13.71 13.95
C HIS A 48 3.99 12.56 13.33
N PRO A 49 5.31 12.75 13.19
CA PRO A 49 6.19 11.85 12.44
C PRO A 49 6.29 10.41 13.00
N GLN A 50 5.94 10.16 14.27
CA GLN A 50 6.04 8.82 14.87
C GLN A 50 4.92 7.87 14.44
N THR A 51 3.69 8.37 14.25
CA THR A 51 2.55 7.56 13.80
C THR A 51 2.35 7.65 12.30
N ASP A 52 2.59 8.84 11.73
CA ASP A 52 2.35 9.12 10.31
C ASP A 52 3.54 8.74 9.42
N GLY A 53 4.75 8.60 9.98
CA GLY A 53 5.94 8.32 9.18
C GLY A 53 5.95 6.93 8.52
N GLN A 54 5.29 5.94 9.12
CA GLN A 54 5.17 4.61 8.49
C GLN A 54 4.10 4.58 7.39
N SER A 55 2.93 5.19 7.63
CA SER A 55 1.90 5.37 6.61
C SER A 55 2.41 6.22 5.46
N GLU A 56 3.06 7.36 5.73
CA GLU A 56 3.63 8.26 4.74
C GLU A 56 4.67 7.56 3.85
N ARG A 57 5.59 6.78 4.44
CA ARG A 57 6.57 5.99 3.65
C ARG A 57 5.90 4.93 2.78
N THR A 58 4.86 4.28 3.31
CA THR A 58 4.10 3.26 2.58
C THR A 58 3.33 3.90 1.42
N ILE A 59 2.68 5.05 1.67
CA ILE A 59 1.97 5.86 0.68
C ILE A 59 2.96 6.33 -0.40
N GLN A 60 4.11 6.88 -0.03
CA GLN A 60 5.11 7.35 -1.00
C GLN A 60 5.62 6.24 -1.91
N THR A 61 5.87 5.05 -1.34
CA THR A 61 6.28 3.87 -2.11
C THR A 61 5.17 3.44 -3.07
N PHE A 62 3.92 3.47 -2.61
CA PHE A 62 2.76 3.16 -3.44
C PHE A 62 2.56 4.18 -4.56
N GLU A 63 2.68 5.49 -4.28
CA GLU A 63 2.60 6.55 -5.28
C GLU A 63 3.68 6.42 -6.36
N ASP A 64 4.91 6.12 -5.96
CA ASP A 64 6.02 5.91 -6.88
C ASP A 64 5.82 4.67 -7.76
N MET A 65 5.29 3.58 -7.18
CA MET A 65 4.88 2.40 -7.93
C MET A 65 3.77 2.74 -8.92
N MET A 66 2.73 3.45 -8.48
CA MET A 66 1.61 3.87 -9.31
C MET A 66 2.08 4.75 -10.47
N ARG A 67 2.98 5.71 -10.22
CA ARG A 67 3.55 6.56 -11.27
C ARG A 67 4.27 5.73 -12.34
N ALA A 68 5.03 4.71 -11.93
CA ALA A 68 5.67 3.79 -12.86
C ALA A 68 4.64 2.93 -13.63
N CYS A 69 3.62 2.39 -12.95
CA CYS A 69 2.55 1.62 -13.59
C CYS A 69 1.77 2.44 -14.62
N VAL A 70 1.49 3.71 -14.35
CA VAL A 70 0.83 4.62 -15.31
C VAL A 70 1.68 4.81 -16.57
N ILE A 71 3.01 4.85 -16.44
CA ILE A 71 3.92 4.95 -17.58
C ILE A 71 3.92 3.64 -18.39
N GLU A 72 4.04 2.49 -17.70
CA GLU A 72 4.09 1.17 -18.34
C GLU A 72 2.76 0.82 -19.06
N PHE A 73 1.64 1.05 -18.39
CA PHE A 73 0.31 0.75 -18.95
C PHE A 73 -0.24 1.87 -19.85
N ARG A 74 0.36 3.06 -19.85
CA ARG A 74 -0.09 4.20 -20.67
C ARG A 74 -1.54 4.59 -20.33
N GLY A 75 -2.32 4.97 -21.36
CA GLY A 75 -3.65 5.55 -21.20
C GLY A 75 -4.77 4.62 -20.72
N ASN A 76 -4.48 3.35 -20.37
CA ASN A 76 -5.46 2.39 -19.83
C ASN A 76 -5.07 1.87 -18.44
N TRP A 77 -4.25 2.62 -17.69
CA TRP A 77 -3.79 2.22 -16.36
C TRP A 77 -4.92 1.93 -15.38
N ASP A 78 -6.08 2.57 -15.55
CA ASP A 78 -7.27 2.43 -14.72
C ASP A 78 -7.94 1.06 -14.90
N ASP A 79 -7.89 0.48 -16.11
CA ASP A 79 -8.35 -0.90 -16.35
C ASP A 79 -7.50 -1.93 -15.59
N HIS A 80 -6.24 -1.60 -15.28
CA HIS A 80 -5.31 -2.50 -14.57
C HIS A 80 -5.27 -2.25 -13.06
N LEU A 81 -6.05 -1.31 -12.51
CA LEU A 81 -6.09 -1.04 -11.07
C LEU A 81 -6.31 -2.31 -10.21
N PRO A 82 -7.22 -3.24 -10.56
CA PRO A 82 -7.38 -4.48 -9.81
C PRO A 82 -6.12 -5.36 -9.80
N LEU A 83 -5.38 -5.39 -10.90
CA LEU A 83 -4.12 -6.15 -10.99
C LEU A 83 -3.00 -5.48 -10.20
N ILE A 84 -2.97 -4.14 -10.21
CA ILE A 84 -2.01 -3.36 -9.45
C ILE A 84 -2.23 -3.58 -7.94
N GLU A 85 -3.47 -3.44 -7.48
CA GLU A 85 -3.86 -3.73 -6.09
C GLU A 85 -3.52 -5.17 -5.70
N PHE A 86 -3.88 -6.14 -6.56
CA PHE A 86 -3.59 -7.54 -6.34
C PHE A 86 -2.08 -7.78 -6.17
N ALA A 87 -1.25 -7.29 -7.09
CA ALA A 87 0.19 -7.48 -7.02
C ALA A 87 0.81 -6.80 -5.80
N TYR A 88 0.38 -5.58 -5.45
CA TYR A 88 0.86 -4.85 -4.28
C TYR A 88 0.52 -5.57 -2.97
N ASN A 89 -0.74 -6.00 -2.80
CA ASN A 89 -1.23 -6.66 -1.60
C ASN A 89 -0.61 -8.05 -1.39
N ASN A 90 -0.15 -8.70 -2.47
CA ASN A 90 0.45 -10.03 -2.44
C ASN A 90 1.98 -10.03 -2.56
N SER A 91 2.62 -8.85 -2.59
CA SER A 91 4.07 -8.73 -2.58
C SER A 91 4.59 -8.57 -1.15
N PHE A 92 5.82 -9.01 -0.90
CA PHE A 92 6.45 -8.89 0.41
C PHE A 92 6.74 -7.43 0.78
N HIS A 93 6.41 -7.04 2.01
CA HIS A 93 6.70 -5.72 2.56
C HIS A 93 7.60 -5.85 3.78
N SER A 94 8.79 -5.25 3.73
CA SER A 94 9.79 -5.35 4.79
C SER A 94 9.36 -4.74 6.13
N SER A 95 8.48 -3.74 6.11
CA SER A 95 7.96 -3.07 7.31
C SER A 95 7.11 -3.98 8.20
N ILE A 96 6.38 -4.92 7.59
CA ILE A 96 5.50 -5.87 8.27
C ILE A 96 6.03 -7.32 8.22
N GLY A 97 7.10 -7.58 7.47
CA GLY A 97 7.75 -8.89 7.36
C GLY A 97 6.93 -9.96 6.62
N MET A 98 5.90 -9.55 5.88
CA MET A 98 5.01 -10.43 5.12
C MET A 98 4.27 -9.63 4.03
N ALA A 99 3.39 -10.27 3.27
CA ALA A 99 2.50 -9.55 2.35
C ALA A 99 1.30 -8.92 3.09
N PRO A 100 0.79 -7.74 2.69
CA PRO A 100 -0.40 -7.14 3.29
C PRO A 100 -1.62 -8.09 3.32
N TYR A 101 -1.81 -8.89 2.27
CA TYR A 101 -2.85 -9.93 2.22
C TYR A 101 -2.67 -10.98 3.32
N GLU A 102 -1.44 -11.42 3.57
CA GLU A 102 -1.13 -12.38 4.62
C GLU A 102 -1.41 -11.79 6.01
N ALA A 103 -1.01 -10.55 6.23
CA ALA A 103 -1.27 -9.84 7.48
C ALA A 103 -2.77 -9.69 7.76
N LEU A 104 -3.56 -9.43 6.71
CA LEU A 104 -5.01 -9.21 6.84
C LEU A 104 -5.79 -10.51 7.02
N TYR A 105 -5.45 -11.57 6.27
CA TYR A 105 -6.24 -12.81 6.23
C TYR A 105 -5.59 -13.99 6.97
N GLY A 106 -4.39 -13.83 7.51
CA GLY A 106 -3.65 -14.87 8.24
C GLY A 106 -3.18 -16.03 7.35
N ARG A 107 -3.21 -15.87 6.02
CA ARG A 107 -2.80 -16.90 5.05
C ARG A 107 -2.28 -16.28 3.76
N LYS A 108 -1.40 -17.00 3.06
CA LYS A 108 -0.98 -16.66 1.70
C LYS A 108 -2.18 -16.68 0.75
N CYS A 109 -2.20 -15.76 -0.22
CA CYS A 109 -3.21 -15.79 -1.27
C CYS A 109 -3.05 -17.06 -2.12
N ARG A 110 -4.16 -17.75 -2.37
CA ARG A 110 -4.21 -18.91 -3.24
C ARG A 110 -4.72 -18.45 -4.60
N SER A 111 -3.81 -18.13 -5.50
CA SER A 111 -4.12 -17.83 -6.89
C SER A 111 -3.14 -18.58 -7.78
N PRO A 112 -3.56 -19.09 -8.95
CA PRO A 112 -2.65 -19.67 -9.95
C PRO A 112 -1.45 -18.75 -10.24
N ILE A 113 -1.63 -17.43 -10.10
CA ILE A 113 -0.66 -16.40 -10.43
C ILE A 113 0.22 -16.01 -9.21
N CYS A 114 -0.10 -16.48 -8.00
CA CYS A 114 0.58 -16.14 -6.73
C CYS A 114 1.41 -17.28 -6.11
N TRP A 115 1.70 -18.37 -6.84
CA TRP A 115 2.56 -19.41 -6.28
C TRP A 115 3.99 -18.89 -6.15
N ASP A 116 4.48 -18.95 -4.91
CA ASP A 116 5.78 -18.49 -4.44
C ASP A 116 6.91 -18.91 -5.41
N ILE A 117 7.62 -17.90 -5.90
CA ILE A 117 9.05 -17.75 -6.29
C ILE A 117 9.87 -18.94 -6.85
N GLU A 118 9.56 -20.21 -6.60
CA GLU A 118 10.29 -21.38 -7.13
C GLU A 118 9.51 -22.22 -8.14
N GLY A 119 8.28 -21.81 -8.44
CA GLY A 119 7.42 -22.54 -9.34
C GLY A 119 6.35 -21.65 -9.92
N LEU A 120 6.74 -20.66 -10.72
CA LEU A 120 6.01 -20.46 -11.96
C LEU A 120 6.17 -21.79 -12.73
N ARG A 121 5.41 -22.83 -12.34
CA ARG A 121 4.92 -23.76 -13.36
C ARG A 121 4.36 -22.81 -14.39
N GLN A 122 4.97 -22.77 -15.58
CA GLN A 122 4.36 -22.16 -16.74
C GLN A 122 2.91 -22.59 -16.67
N LEU A 123 2.05 -21.63 -16.32
CA LEU A 123 0.64 -21.85 -16.50
C LEU A 123 0.51 -21.85 -18.01
N GLU A 124 0.56 -23.04 -18.61
CA GLU A 124 0.07 -23.28 -19.96
C GLU A 124 -1.45 -23.08 -19.90
N GLY A 125 -1.83 -21.82 -19.73
CA GLY A 125 -3.19 -21.35 -19.69
C GLY A 125 -3.56 -20.69 -21.02
N PRO A 126 -4.84 -20.35 -21.19
CA PRO A 126 -5.26 -19.47 -22.28
C PRO A 126 -4.39 -18.20 -22.30
N GLU A 127 -4.24 -17.60 -23.48
CA GLU A 127 -3.47 -16.35 -23.71
C GLU A 127 -3.74 -15.27 -22.64
N LEU A 128 -5.00 -15.15 -22.21
CA LEU A 128 -5.42 -14.24 -21.15
C LEU A 128 -4.71 -14.45 -19.80
N VAL A 129 -4.42 -15.70 -19.43
CA VAL A 129 -3.70 -16.03 -18.18
C VAL A 129 -2.26 -15.54 -18.28
N GLN A 130 -1.61 -15.75 -19.43
CA GLN A 130 -0.25 -15.29 -19.66
C GLN A 130 -0.17 -13.77 -19.67
N GLU A 131 -1.10 -13.10 -20.35
CA GLU A 131 -1.20 -11.64 -20.35
C GLU A 131 -1.36 -11.09 -18.91
N THR A 132 -2.14 -11.77 -18.08
CA THR A 132 -2.34 -11.38 -16.67
C THR A 132 -1.05 -11.58 -15.87
N VAL A 133 -0.32 -12.68 -16.08
CA VAL A 133 0.97 -12.95 -15.45
C VAL A 133 1.99 -11.88 -15.82
N ASP A 134 2.07 -11.51 -17.09
CA ASP A 134 3.02 -10.51 -17.60
C ASP A 134 2.72 -9.14 -16.98
N LYS A 135 1.45 -8.73 -16.93
CA LYS A 135 1.03 -7.48 -16.27
C LYS A 135 1.38 -7.47 -14.78
N ILE A 136 1.15 -8.56 -14.07
CA ILE A 136 1.51 -8.68 -12.64
C ILE A 136 3.02 -8.56 -12.47
N GLN A 137 3.81 -9.14 -13.37
CA GLN A 137 5.26 -9.03 -13.33
C GLN A 137 5.73 -7.58 -13.55
N THR A 138 5.11 -6.84 -14.47
CA THR A 138 5.35 -5.41 -14.66
C THR A 138 5.06 -4.62 -13.39
N VAL A 139 3.93 -4.86 -12.71
CA VAL A 139 3.61 -4.19 -11.44
C VAL A 139 4.65 -4.50 -10.36
N LYS A 140 5.08 -5.76 -10.24
CA LYS A 140 6.13 -6.15 -9.28
C LYS A 140 7.46 -5.46 -9.55
N GLN A 141 7.83 -5.28 -10.81
CA GLN A 141 9.03 -4.51 -11.19
C GLN A 141 8.89 -3.03 -10.81
N CYS A 142 7.73 -2.42 -11.06
CA CYS A 142 7.42 -1.06 -10.64
C CYS A 142 7.50 -0.89 -9.12
N LEU A 143 6.95 -1.84 -8.36
CA LEU A 143 7.01 -1.86 -6.90
C LEU A 143 8.46 -1.97 -6.40
N LYS A 144 9.24 -2.89 -6.98
CA LYS A 144 10.65 -3.07 -6.62
C LYS A 144 11.45 -1.79 -6.89
N ALA A 145 11.26 -1.16 -8.03
CA ALA A 145 11.92 0.10 -8.37
C ALA A 145 11.55 1.24 -7.38
N ALA A 146 10.29 1.33 -6.96
CA ALA A 146 9.84 2.28 -5.95
C ALA A 146 10.48 2.02 -4.57
N GLN A 147 10.51 0.76 -4.14
CA GLN A 147 11.14 0.34 -2.88
C GLN A 147 12.66 0.61 -2.89
N ASP A 148 13.34 0.29 -3.99
CA ASP A 148 14.78 0.52 -4.15
C ASP A 148 15.11 2.01 -4.14
N ARG A 149 14.30 2.84 -4.80
CA ARG A 149 14.44 4.31 -4.75
C ARG A 149 14.27 4.82 -3.32
N GLN A 150 13.22 4.40 -2.63
CA GLN A 150 12.96 4.83 -1.26
C GLN A 150 14.08 4.42 -0.32
N LYS A 151 14.57 3.18 -0.44
CA LYS A 151 15.73 2.68 0.31
C LYS A 151 16.97 3.53 0.03
N SER A 152 17.26 3.82 -1.24
CA SER A 152 18.42 4.65 -1.61
C SER A 152 18.34 6.08 -1.05
N TYR A 153 17.14 6.65 -0.95
CA TYR A 153 16.93 7.96 -0.35
C TYR A 153 17.19 7.91 1.16
N VAL A 154 16.64 6.91 1.85
CA VAL A 154 16.87 6.71 3.29
C VAL A 154 18.36 6.49 3.60
N ASP A 155 19.03 5.61 2.84
CA ASP A 155 20.44 5.29 3.06
C ASP A 155 21.34 6.52 2.88
N LYS A 156 21.06 7.38 1.89
CA LYS A 156 21.79 8.65 1.68
C LYS A 156 21.59 9.68 2.80
N HIS A 157 20.44 9.66 3.48
CA HIS A 157 20.11 10.62 4.54
C HIS A 157 20.35 10.05 5.96
N ARG A 158 20.75 8.78 6.08
CA ARG A 158 21.11 8.15 7.35
C ARG A 158 22.50 8.63 7.79
N ARG A 159 22.54 9.63 8.67
CA ARG A 159 23.76 9.94 9.45
C ARG A 159 23.92 8.88 10.54
N GLU A 160 25.12 8.31 10.70
CA GLU A 160 25.46 7.58 11.92
C GLU A 160 25.40 8.56 13.09
N MET A 161 24.32 8.50 13.88
CA MET A 161 24.31 9.16 15.18
C MET A 161 24.95 8.20 16.17
N GLU A 162 26.23 8.42 16.45
CA GLU A 162 26.86 7.93 17.67
C GLU A 162 26.24 8.69 18.84
N TYR A 163 25.35 8.02 19.58
CA TYR A 163 24.85 8.54 20.84
C TYR A 163 25.88 8.24 21.91
N GLU A 164 26.64 9.26 22.31
CA GLU A 164 27.37 9.20 23.58
C GLU A 164 26.37 9.22 24.75
N VAL A 165 26.39 8.16 25.54
CA VAL A 165 25.58 8.05 26.77
C VAL A 165 25.99 9.17 27.72
N GLY A 166 25.14 10.21 27.85
CA GLY A 166 25.35 11.29 28.82
C GLY A 166 24.93 12.71 28.42
N LYS A 167 24.59 12.99 27.16
CA LYS A 167 24.11 14.33 26.77
C LYS A 167 22.67 14.57 27.23
N LYS A 168 22.51 15.42 28.25
CA LYS A 168 21.21 16.04 28.58
C LYS A 168 20.85 17.07 27.50
N PHE A 169 19.67 16.92 26.93
CA PHE A 169 19.03 17.95 26.12
C PHE A 169 18.39 18.97 27.08
N SER A 170 18.67 20.26 26.88
CA SER A 170 18.07 21.39 27.60
C SER A 170 16.64 21.64 27.16
#